data_AF-A0A3D0FXC0-F1
#
_entry.id   AF-A0A3D0FXC0-F1
#
_cell.length_a   1.000
_cell.length_b   1.000
_cell.length_c   1.000
_cell.angle_alpha   90.00
_cell.angle_beta   90.00
_cell.angle_gamma   90.00
#
_symmetry.space_group_name_H-M   'P 1'
#
loop_
_entity.id
_entity.type
_entity.pdbx_description
1 polymer ?
#
loop_
_entity_poly.entity_id
_entity_poly.type
_entity_poly.pdbx_seq_one_letter_code
_entity_poly.pdbx_strand_id
1 'polypeptide(L)'
;MIYEFDVELNLANLEKTYSNVKNIKYSVADNRSRYRDFAKDIELDYQSLDACCESFDTSLLIGAYTFSEQIIKNFYYELIEKDQHTNKYLLKYINEKANPERFSPNVTFCDIESSIRKDLISEFRFLLNKNCSEIKIYNTMIKARHEYAHKGSYSFQYDSFENAIRIIKYIVWELEFVIDFSPEARFELQNNLKEIHTNLNKILKMIETQSPPIGSKFEENVRNCLRGTRTKCEETVEKYGQILDKCDFFKNLHTRLNEFTKIDIRSVGPSIEKCNELLVEMKVCYD
;
A
#
# COMPACT_ATOMS: atom_id res chain seq x y z
N MET A 1 14.86 15.28 -4.62
CA MET A 1 14.64 14.23 -5.62
C MET A 1 15.49 14.51 -6.85
N ILE A 2 16.11 13.46 -7.36
CA ILE A 2 17.07 13.38 -8.47
C ILE A 2 16.34 13.29 -9.83
N TYR A 3 15.10 12.80 -9.83
CA TYR A 3 14.24 12.71 -11.02
C TYR A 3 13.03 13.64 -10.86
N GLU A 4 12.63 14.31 -11.96
CA GLU A 4 11.54 15.31 -11.99
C GLU A 4 10.14 14.68 -11.87
N PHE A 5 9.93 13.79 -10.90
CA PHE A 5 8.63 13.23 -10.58
C PHE A 5 8.20 13.68 -9.19
N ASP A 6 7.38 14.73 -9.16
CA ASP A 6 6.74 15.20 -7.93
C ASP A 6 5.64 14.21 -7.53
N VAL A 7 5.97 13.32 -6.59
CA VAL A 7 5.09 12.24 -6.14
C VAL A 7 3.77 12.79 -5.59
N GLU A 8 3.83 13.82 -4.74
CA GLU A 8 2.67 14.43 -4.10
C GLU A 8 1.74 15.05 -5.14
N LEU A 9 2.28 15.88 -6.04
CA LEU A 9 1.50 16.53 -7.08
C LEU A 9 0.86 15.53 -8.04
N ASN A 10 1.61 14.52 -8.47
CA ASN A 10 1.10 13.50 -9.40
C ASN A 10 0.04 12.61 -8.75
N LEU A 11 0.17 12.30 -7.46
CA LEU A 11 -0.82 11.53 -6.73
C LEU A 11 -2.11 12.35 -6.57
N ALA A 12 -2.00 13.63 -6.20
CA ALA A 12 -3.14 14.54 -6.11
C ALA A 12 -3.86 14.69 -7.46
N ASN A 13 -3.11 14.74 -8.57
CA ASN A 13 -3.68 14.77 -9.93
C ASN A 13 -4.43 13.47 -10.27
N LEU A 14 -3.91 12.31 -9.88
CA LEU A 14 -4.57 11.02 -10.06
C LEU A 14 -5.89 10.96 -9.28
N GLU A 15 -5.89 11.39 -8.02
CA GLU A 15 -7.10 11.43 -7.18
C GLU A 15 -8.15 12.42 -7.70
N LYS A 16 -7.70 13.58 -8.19
CA LYS A 16 -8.56 14.55 -8.86
C LYS A 16 -9.18 13.97 -10.12
N THR A 17 -8.40 13.24 -10.92
CA THR A 17 -8.89 12.54 -12.12
C THR A 17 -9.95 11.51 -11.73
N TYR A 18 -9.68 10.68 -10.73
CA TYR A 18 -10.65 9.72 -10.20
C TYR A 18 -11.96 10.40 -9.76
N SER A 19 -11.86 11.50 -9.00
CA SER A 19 -13.02 12.28 -8.55
C SER A 19 -13.81 12.88 -9.72
N ASN A 20 -13.13 13.34 -10.76
CA ASN A 20 -13.78 13.85 -11.96
C ASN A 20 -14.55 12.74 -12.69
N VAL A 21 -13.95 11.56 -12.87
CA VAL A 21 -14.62 10.41 -13.49
C VAL A 21 -15.86 10.02 -12.68
N LYS A 22 -15.75 9.99 -11.35
CA LYS A 22 -16.88 9.75 -10.43
C LYS A 22 -18.03 10.71 -10.69
N ASN A 23 -17.72 12.00 -10.73
CA ASN A 23 -18.72 13.06 -10.91
C ASN A 23 -19.37 12.98 -12.29
N ILE A 24 -18.61 12.71 -13.34
CA ILE A 24 -19.14 12.52 -14.71
C ILE A 24 -20.13 11.37 -14.72
N LYS A 25 -19.75 10.21 -14.16
CA LYS A 25 -20.62 9.01 -14.15
C LYS A 25 -21.92 9.23 -13.42
N TYR A 26 -21.88 9.80 -12.21
CA TYR A 26 -23.11 10.10 -11.48
C TYR A 26 -23.94 11.17 -12.16
N SER A 27 -23.31 12.21 -12.70
CA SER A 27 -24.03 13.27 -13.40
C SER A 27 -24.78 12.74 -14.63
N VAL A 28 -24.14 11.91 -15.45
CA VAL A 28 -24.78 11.28 -16.62
C VAL A 28 -25.90 10.33 -16.19
N ALA A 29 -25.70 9.55 -15.13
CA ALA A 29 -26.71 8.62 -14.62
C ALA A 29 -27.96 9.36 -14.09
N ASP A 30 -27.77 10.43 -13.32
CA ASP A 30 -28.84 11.16 -12.65
C ASP A 30 -29.56 12.16 -13.56
N ASN A 31 -28.88 12.68 -14.59
CA ASN A 31 -29.39 13.74 -15.46
C ASN A 31 -29.54 13.30 -16.92
N ARG A 32 -29.80 12.01 -17.19
CA ARG A 32 -29.87 11.44 -18.55
C ARG A 32 -30.69 12.27 -19.55
N SER A 33 -31.85 12.81 -19.14
CA SER A 33 -32.68 13.64 -20.02
C SER A 33 -31.94 14.90 -20.48
N ARG A 34 -31.29 15.62 -19.55
CA ARG A 34 -30.53 16.83 -19.84
C ARG A 34 -29.36 16.57 -20.79
N TYR A 35 -28.65 15.45 -20.61
CA TYR A 35 -27.55 15.08 -21.52
C TYR A 35 -28.07 14.68 -22.90
N ARG A 36 -29.25 14.06 -23.01
CA ARG A 36 -29.91 13.78 -24.30
C ARG A 36 -30.35 15.06 -25.00
N ASP A 37 -30.96 15.98 -24.26
CA ASP A 37 -31.38 17.29 -24.79
C ASP A 37 -30.15 18.07 -25.29
N PHE A 38 -29.09 18.13 -24.48
CA PHE A 38 -27.81 18.72 -24.89
C PHE A 38 -27.24 18.08 -26.16
N ALA A 39 -27.17 16.75 -26.24
CA ALA A 39 -26.69 16.04 -27.42
C ALA A 39 -27.50 16.42 -28.67
N LYS A 40 -28.83 16.49 -28.54
CA LYS A 40 -29.72 16.92 -29.62
C LYS A 40 -29.48 18.38 -30.02
N ASP A 41 -29.29 19.28 -29.07
CA ASP A 41 -29.06 20.71 -29.31
C ASP A 41 -27.76 20.98 -30.09
N ILE A 42 -26.75 20.13 -29.91
CA ILE A 42 -25.48 20.21 -30.65
C ILE A 42 -25.43 19.27 -31.87
N GLU A 43 -26.56 18.68 -32.26
CA GLU A 43 -26.67 17.71 -33.37
C GLU A 43 -25.73 16.48 -33.24
N LEU A 44 -25.48 16.05 -32.00
CA LEU A 44 -24.66 14.87 -31.67
C LEU A 44 -25.56 13.68 -31.28
N ASP A 45 -25.19 12.49 -31.73
CA ASP A 45 -25.81 11.25 -31.25
C ASP A 45 -25.50 11.01 -29.75
N TYR A 46 -26.52 10.70 -28.95
CA TYR A 46 -26.36 10.52 -27.52
C TYR A 46 -25.39 9.38 -27.17
N GLN A 47 -25.33 8.30 -27.96
CA GLN A 47 -24.39 7.20 -27.70
C GLN A 47 -22.94 7.66 -27.90
N SER A 48 -22.72 8.56 -28.85
CA SER A 48 -21.40 9.19 -29.06
C SER A 48 -20.98 10.06 -27.86
N LEU A 49 -21.92 10.83 -27.30
CA LEU A 49 -21.66 11.61 -26.08
C LEU A 49 -21.37 10.69 -24.87
N ASP A 50 -22.16 9.63 -24.71
CA ASP A 50 -21.99 8.63 -23.63
C ASP A 50 -20.62 7.94 -23.73
N ALA A 51 -20.22 7.52 -24.94
CA ALA A 51 -18.90 6.95 -25.19
C ALA A 51 -17.76 7.94 -24.89
N CYS A 52 -17.93 9.24 -25.19
CA CYS A 52 -16.97 10.26 -24.77
C CYS A 52 -16.86 10.34 -23.24
N CYS A 53 -17.98 10.26 -22.52
CA CYS A 53 -17.96 10.21 -21.06
C CYS A 53 -17.27 8.94 -20.52
N GLU A 54 -17.48 7.79 -21.17
CA GLU A 54 -16.79 6.54 -20.81
C GLU A 54 -15.28 6.58 -21.08
N SER A 55 -14.83 7.35 -22.08
CA SER A 55 -13.39 7.48 -22.40
C SER A 55 -12.55 8.05 -21.23
N PHE A 56 -13.18 8.75 -20.28
CA PHE A 56 -12.49 9.22 -19.08
C PHE A 56 -12.06 8.07 -18.15
N ASP A 57 -12.74 6.91 -18.17
CA ASP A 57 -12.27 5.70 -17.48
C ASP A 57 -10.92 5.25 -18.06
N THR A 58 -10.75 5.40 -19.37
CA THR A 58 -9.51 5.04 -20.06
C THR A 58 -8.38 5.99 -19.67
N SER A 59 -8.66 7.30 -19.59
CA SER A 59 -7.70 8.28 -19.09
C SER A 59 -7.26 7.97 -17.66
N LEU A 60 -8.20 7.58 -16.78
CA LEU A 60 -7.88 7.18 -15.41
C LEU A 60 -7.04 5.89 -15.36
N LEU A 61 -7.37 4.88 -16.17
CA LEU A 61 -6.58 3.65 -16.28
C LEU A 61 -5.13 3.93 -16.69
N ILE A 62 -4.94 4.77 -17.72
CA ILE A 62 -3.63 5.18 -18.20
C ILE A 62 -2.90 5.95 -17.10
N GLY A 63 -3.55 6.93 -16.47
CA GLY A 63 -2.98 7.75 -15.41
C GLY A 63 -2.51 6.92 -14.21
N ALA A 64 -3.33 5.98 -13.75
CA ALA A 64 -3.00 5.10 -12.63
C ALA A 64 -1.80 4.20 -12.94
N TYR A 65 -1.77 3.57 -14.12
CA TYR A 65 -0.62 2.76 -14.54
C TYR A 65 0.65 3.60 -14.69
N THR A 66 0.56 4.76 -15.35
CA THR A 66 1.70 5.65 -15.58
C THR A 66 2.26 6.15 -14.25
N PHE A 67 1.41 6.51 -13.30
CA PHE A 67 1.83 6.87 -11.95
C PHE A 67 2.60 5.72 -11.29
N SER A 68 2.05 4.50 -11.30
CA SER A 68 2.72 3.30 -10.78
C SER A 68 4.08 3.06 -11.43
N GLU A 69 4.21 3.25 -12.74
CA GLU A 69 5.50 3.09 -13.43
C GLU A 69 6.51 4.16 -12.99
N GLN A 70 6.09 5.43 -12.94
CA GLN A 70 6.97 6.54 -12.61
C GLN A 70 7.43 6.51 -11.16
N ILE A 71 6.57 6.13 -10.19
CA ILE A 71 7.01 6.03 -8.79
C ILE A 71 8.09 4.97 -8.59
N ILE A 72 8.00 3.83 -9.29
CA ILE A 72 9.05 2.78 -9.21
C ILE A 72 10.34 3.25 -9.89
N LYS A 73 10.26 3.94 -11.04
CA LYS A 73 11.45 4.53 -11.67
C LYS A 73 12.11 5.54 -10.76
N ASN A 74 11.32 6.45 -10.20
CA ASN A 74 11.79 7.48 -9.27
C ASN A 74 12.51 6.85 -8.09
N PHE A 75 11.91 5.84 -7.46
CA PHE A 75 12.51 5.10 -6.36
C PHE A 75 13.87 4.48 -6.73
N TYR A 76 13.98 3.83 -7.90
CA TYR A 76 15.25 3.31 -8.39
C TYR A 76 16.28 4.42 -8.55
N TYR A 77 15.90 5.57 -9.12
CA TYR A 77 16.81 6.68 -9.38
C TYR A 77 17.28 7.39 -8.11
N GLU A 78 16.43 7.52 -7.11
CA GLU A 78 16.82 8.02 -5.79
C GLU A 78 17.85 7.08 -5.14
N LEU A 79 17.55 5.78 -5.06
CA LEU A 79 18.42 4.83 -4.37
C LEU A 79 19.78 4.61 -5.04
N ILE A 80 19.83 4.67 -6.37
CA ILE A 80 21.09 4.56 -7.10
C ILE A 80 21.79 5.90 -7.26
N GLU A 81 21.29 6.99 -6.66
CA GLU A 81 21.82 8.35 -6.78
C GLU A 81 22.11 8.72 -8.25
N LYS A 82 21.12 8.49 -9.12
CA LYS A 82 21.31 8.58 -10.56
C LYS A 82 21.90 9.95 -10.94
N ASP A 83 22.90 9.96 -11.83
CA ASP A 83 23.58 11.17 -12.31
C ASP A 83 24.36 11.99 -11.25
N GLN A 84 24.44 11.53 -9.99
CA GLN A 84 25.26 12.16 -8.93
C GLN A 84 26.65 11.52 -8.76
N HIS A 85 26.92 10.45 -9.52
CA HIS A 85 28.19 9.73 -9.47
C HIS A 85 29.32 10.50 -10.16
N THR A 86 30.42 10.72 -9.44
CA THR A 86 31.66 11.29 -10.00
C THR A 86 32.42 10.31 -10.89
N ASN A 87 32.21 9.00 -10.70
CA ASN A 87 32.86 7.96 -11.50
C ASN A 87 32.17 7.79 -12.87
N LYS A 88 32.84 8.24 -13.93
CA LYS A 88 32.34 8.18 -15.32
C LYS A 88 31.96 6.77 -15.81
N TYR A 89 32.64 5.72 -15.34
CA TYR A 89 32.36 4.35 -15.77
C TYR A 89 31.12 3.80 -15.06
N LEU A 90 30.96 4.12 -13.78
CA LEU A 90 29.76 3.80 -13.02
C LEU A 90 28.55 4.53 -13.60
N LEU A 91 28.70 5.83 -13.89
CA LEU A 91 27.65 6.62 -14.54
C LEU A 91 27.24 6.04 -15.89
N LYS A 92 28.21 5.64 -16.73
CA LYS A 92 27.93 4.97 -18.01
C LYS A 92 27.16 3.65 -17.79
N TYR A 93 27.59 2.83 -16.85
CA TYR A 93 26.94 1.56 -16.53
C TYR A 93 25.48 1.77 -16.06
N ILE A 94 25.26 2.73 -15.14
CA ILE A 94 23.91 3.09 -14.67
C ILE A 94 23.06 3.59 -15.83
N ASN A 95 23.58 4.46 -16.69
CA ASN A 95 22.84 4.99 -17.84
C ASN A 95 22.52 3.94 -18.90
N GLU A 96 23.33 2.90 -19.05
CA GLU A 96 23.01 1.77 -19.91
C GLU A 96 21.90 0.87 -19.31
N LYS A 97 21.90 0.68 -17.98
CA LYS A 97 20.96 -0.19 -17.28
C LYS A 97 19.61 0.47 -16.95
N ALA A 98 19.65 1.74 -16.58
CA ALA A 98 18.56 2.51 -16.00
C ALA A 98 18.26 3.77 -16.83
N ASN A 99 18.40 3.68 -18.15
CA ASN A 99 18.09 4.76 -19.08
C ASN A 99 16.63 5.24 -18.92
N PRO A 100 16.34 6.53 -18.68
CA PRO A 100 14.98 7.04 -18.49
C PRO A 100 13.97 6.71 -19.60
N GLU A 101 14.42 6.65 -20.84
CA GLU A 101 13.56 6.39 -22.00
C GLU A 101 13.25 4.90 -22.19
N ARG A 102 14.11 4.00 -21.68
CA ARG A 102 14.02 2.56 -21.93
C ARG A 102 13.71 1.74 -20.70
N PHE A 103 14.05 2.24 -19.53
CA PHE A 103 13.78 1.58 -18.27
C PHE A 103 12.26 1.62 -18.03
N SER A 104 11.62 0.46 -18.03
CA SER A 104 10.18 0.29 -17.85
C SER A 104 9.96 -0.83 -16.84
N PRO A 105 9.92 -0.53 -15.53
CA PRO A 105 9.77 -1.55 -14.52
C PRO A 105 8.41 -2.25 -14.66
N ASN A 106 8.36 -3.53 -14.34
CA ASN A 106 7.09 -4.23 -14.18
C ASN A 106 6.48 -3.81 -12.84
N VAL A 107 5.25 -3.32 -12.90
CA VAL A 107 4.57 -2.70 -11.76
C VAL A 107 3.47 -3.57 -11.17
N THR A 108 3.38 -4.87 -11.49
CA THR A 108 2.55 -5.74 -10.65
C THR A 108 3.16 -5.83 -9.25
N PHE A 109 2.31 -5.99 -8.23
CA PHE A 109 2.74 -5.91 -6.83
C PHE A 109 3.91 -6.86 -6.48
N CYS A 110 3.83 -8.11 -6.93
CA CYS A 110 4.88 -9.09 -6.67
C CYS A 110 6.16 -8.84 -7.49
N ASP A 111 6.02 -8.30 -8.70
CA ASP A 111 7.16 -7.98 -9.55
C ASP A 111 7.93 -6.79 -8.99
N ILE A 112 7.25 -5.76 -8.47
CA ILE A 112 7.89 -4.65 -7.75
C ILE A 112 8.75 -5.17 -6.60
N GLU A 113 8.18 -6.00 -5.73
CA GLU A 113 8.91 -6.57 -4.59
C GLU A 113 10.13 -7.38 -5.06
N SER A 114 9.96 -8.20 -6.09
CA SER A 114 11.02 -9.08 -6.59
C SER A 114 12.14 -8.30 -7.29
N SER A 115 11.80 -7.27 -8.04
CA SER A 115 12.74 -6.39 -8.73
C SER A 115 13.55 -5.57 -7.73
N ILE A 116 12.90 -4.89 -6.78
CA ILE A 116 13.61 -4.13 -5.72
C ILE A 116 14.55 -5.07 -4.96
N ARG A 117 14.07 -6.27 -4.62
CA ARG A 117 14.88 -7.27 -3.92
C ARG A 117 16.12 -7.68 -4.68
N LYS A 118 15.98 -7.90 -5.98
CA LYS A 118 17.06 -8.38 -6.83
C LYS A 118 18.08 -7.28 -7.11
N ASP A 119 17.61 -6.07 -7.37
CA ASP A 119 18.43 -5.03 -7.96
C ASP A 119 18.98 -4.04 -6.93
N LEU A 120 18.28 -3.84 -5.79
CA LEU A 120 18.57 -2.76 -4.85
C LEU A 120 18.74 -3.26 -3.39
N ILE A 121 17.73 -3.96 -2.84
CA ILE A 121 17.66 -4.26 -1.40
C ILE A 121 17.20 -5.70 -1.14
N SER A 122 18.15 -6.62 -0.89
CA SER A 122 17.95 -8.08 -0.83
C SER A 122 16.93 -8.61 0.18
N GLU A 123 16.63 -7.83 1.22
CA GLU A 123 15.72 -8.16 2.31
C GLU A 123 14.31 -7.57 2.09
N PHE A 124 14.12 -6.79 1.02
CA PHE A 124 12.86 -6.12 0.73
C PHE A 124 11.71 -7.12 0.52
N ARG A 125 10.64 -6.89 1.26
CA ARG A 125 9.34 -7.59 1.26
C ARG A 125 8.30 -6.52 1.55
N PHE A 126 7.16 -6.44 0.87
CA PHE A 126 6.12 -5.52 1.32
C PHE A 126 5.62 -5.88 2.74
N LEU A 127 5.27 -4.87 3.55
CA LEU A 127 4.61 -5.10 4.84
C LEU A 127 3.21 -5.65 4.64
N LEU A 128 2.49 -5.12 3.65
CA LEU A 128 1.14 -5.54 3.33
C LEU A 128 1.12 -6.99 2.86
N ASN A 129 0.22 -7.75 3.45
CA ASN A 129 -0.01 -9.14 3.15
C ASN A 129 -0.46 -9.35 1.69
N LYS A 130 0.21 -10.27 0.99
CA LYS A 130 -0.04 -10.60 -0.42
C LYS A 130 -1.44 -11.15 -0.70
N ASN A 131 -2.14 -11.65 0.33
CA ASN A 131 -3.50 -12.15 0.22
C ASN A 131 -4.56 -11.03 0.20
N CYS A 132 -4.17 -9.78 0.46
CA CYS A 132 -5.04 -8.61 0.41
C CYS A 132 -5.80 -8.55 -0.93
N SER A 133 -7.13 -8.38 -0.86
CA SER A 133 -8.01 -8.43 -2.02
C SER A 133 -7.75 -7.28 -3.00
N GLU A 134 -7.38 -6.13 -2.47
CA GLU A 134 -7.10 -4.91 -3.20
C GLU A 134 -5.83 -5.06 -4.06
N ILE A 135 -4.86 -5.89 -3.65
CA ILE A 135 -3.69 -6.22 -4.49
C ILE A 135 -4.13 -6.92 -5.78
N LYS A 136 -5.14 -7.81 -5.71
CA LYS A 136 -5.66 -8.49 -6.90
C LYS A 136 -6.33 -7.49 -7.84
N ILE A 137 -7.07 -6.53 -7.29
CA ILE A 137 -7.70 -5.45 -8.06
C ILE A 137 -6.64 -4.59 -8.75
N TYR A 138 -5.62 -4.15 -8.01
CA TYR A 138 -4.49 -3.40 -8.56
C TYR A 138 -3.80 -4.16 -9.70
N ASN A 139 -3.48 -5.45 -9.51
CA ASN A 139 -2.86 -6.25 -10.57
C ASN A 139 -3.76 -6.42 -11.80
N THR A 140 -5.08 -6.48 -11.63
CA THR A 140 -6.03 -6.48 -12.74
C THR A 140 -6.03 -5.15 -13.49
N MET A 141 -5.92 -4.02 -12.80
CA MET A 141 -5.76 -2.70 -13.43
C MET A 141 -4.48 -2.64 -14.30
N ILE A 142 -3.35 -3.16 -13.79
CA ILE A 142 -2.10 -3.24 -14.56
C ILE A 142 -2.30 -4.06 -15.85
N LYS A 143 -2.94 -5.24 -15.74
CA LYS A 143 -3.26 -6.08 -16.89
C LYS A 143 -4.19 -5.39 -17.88
N ALA A 144 -5.23 -4.73 -17.39
CA ALA A 144 -6.19 -4.00 -18.23
C ALA A 144 -5.50 -2.91 -19.06
N ARG A 145 -4.53 -2.18 -18.49
CA ARG A 145 -3.74 -1.21 -19.27
C ARG A 145 -2.93 -1.90 -20.37
N HIS A 146 -2.29 -3.04 -20.07
CA HIS A 146 -1.58 -3.80 -21.10
C HIS A 146 -2.51 -4.29 -22.22
N GLU A 147 -3.69 -4.78 -21.88
CA GLU A 147 -4.72 -5.15 -22.86
C GLU A 147 -5.11 -3.96 -23.74
N TYR A 148 -5.36 -2.80 -23.13
CA TYR A 148 -5.70 -1.58 -23.84
C TYR A 148 -4.60 -1.17 -24.84
N ALA A 149 -3.33 -1.20 -24.42
CA ALA A 149 -2.21 -0.84 -25.29
C ALA A 149 -2.06 -1.78 -26.51
N HIS A 150 -2.43 -3.06 -26.38
CA HIS A 150 -2.34 -4.04 -27.47
C HIS A 150 -3.59 -4.12 -28.35
N LYS A 151 -4.78 -3.92 -27.77
CA LYS A 151 -6.06 -4.21 -28.44
C LYS A 151 -6.95 -2.98 -28.62
N GLY A 152 -6.63 -1.85 -27.99
CA GLY A 152 -7.49 -0.66 -27.93
C GLY A 152 -8.71 -0.81 -27.02
N SER A 153 -8.83 -1.93 -26.30
CA SER A 153 -9.96 -2.25 -25.41
C SER A 153 -9.45 -2.97 -24.16
N TYR A 154 -10.15 -2.83 -23.04
CA TYR A 154 -9.81 -3.50 -21.78
C TYR A 154 -11.06 -3.88 -20.99
N SER A 155 -10.87 -4.78 -20.01
CA SER A 155 -11.91 -5.11 -19.02
C SER A 155 -11.43 -4.69 -17.63
N PHE A 156 -11.95 -3.57 -17.15
CA PHE A 156 -11.73 -3.10 -15.78
C PHE A 156 -12.91 -2.25 -15.34
N GLN A 157 -13.51 -2.60 -14.20
CA GLN A 157 -14.69 -1.90 -13.71
C GLN A 157 -14.29 -0.64 -12.95
N TYR A 158 -14.99 0.45 -13.22
CA TYR A 158 -14.71 1.73 -12.57
C TYR A 158 -14.76 1.66 -11.04
N ASP A 159 -15.72 0.93 -10.47
CA ASP A 159 -15.85 0.77 -9.01
C ASP A 159 -14.63 0.11 -8.36
N SER A 160 -13.77 -0.52 -9.16
CA SER A 160 -12.50 -1.11 -8.70
C SER A 160 -11.36 -0.09 -8.58
N PHE A 161 -11.48 1.13 -9.13
CA PHE A 161 -10.38 2.12 -9.09
C PHE A 161 -10.06 2.60 -7.69
N GLU A 162 -11.04 2.73 -6.80
CA GLU A 162 -10.79 3.16 -5.42
C GLU A 162 -9.80 2.22 -4.72
N ASN A 163 -10.03 0.91 -4.84
CA ASN A 163 -9.14 -0.10 -4.26
C ASN A 163 -7.78 -0.16 -4.95
N ALA A 164 -7.73 0.04 -6.28
CA ALA A 164 -6.45 0.13 -6.99
C ALA A 164 -5.63 1.34 -6.52
N ILE A 165 -6.26 2.51 -6.35
CA ILE A 165 -5.62 3.73 -5.85
C ILE A 165 -5.16 3.56 -4.40
N ARG A 166 -5.91 2.85 -3.54
CA ARG A 166 -5.46 2.51 -2.19
C ARG A 166 -4.15 1.73 -2.19
N ILE A 167 -3.97 0.76 -3.10
CA ILE A 167 -2.69 0.05 -3.26
C ILE A 167 -1.59 0.96 -3.78
N ILE A 168 -1.88 1.86 -4.74
CA ILE A 168 -0.90 2.85 -5.22
C ILE A 168 -0.39 3.70 -4.05
N LYS A 169 -1.29 4.22 -3.22
CA LYS A 169 -0.93 4.99 -2.02
C LYS A 169 -0.09 4.20 -1.03
N TYR A 170 -0.41 2.92 -0.84
CA TYR A 170 0.39 2.03 -0.01
C TYR A 170 1.81 1.86 -0.57
N ILE A 171 1.95 1.66 -1.89
CA ILE A 171 3.26 1.55 -2.54
C ILE A 171 4.04 2.84 -2.36
N VAL A 172 3.42 4.02 -2.57
CA VAL A 172 4.06 5.33 -2.32
C VAL A 172 4.56 5.41 -0.88
N TRP A 173 3.70 5.13 0.10
CA TRP A 173 4.05 5.15 1.52
C TRP A 173 5.25 4.25 1.85
N GLU A 174 5.30 3.04 1.28
CA GLU A 174 6.38 2.09 1.55
C GLU A 174 7.72 2.56 0.96
N LEU A 175 7.69 3.13 -0.24
CA LEU A 175 8.89 3.61 -0.93
C LEU A 175 9.42 4.91 -0.33
N GLU A 176 8.53 5.84 0.03
CA GLU A 176 8.87 7.07 0.74
C GLU A 176 9.45 6.77 2.13
N PHE A 177 8.93 5.77 2.86
CA PHE A 177 9.56 5.33 4.10
C PHE A 177 11.05 5.02 3.88
N VAL A 178 11.34 4.20 2.87
CA VAL A 178 12.73 3.78 2.58
C VAL A 178 13.61 4.97 2.18
N ILE A 179 13.08 5.92 1.40
CA ILE A 179 13.81 7.13 0.96
C ILE A 179 14.05 8.08 2.14
N ASP A 180 13.01 8.41 2.91
CA ASP A 180 13.04 9.47 3.92
C ASP A 180 13.78 9.06 5.19
N PHE A 181 13.80 7.75 5.50
CA PHE A 181 14.41 7.22 6.72
C PHE A 181 15.64 6.37 6.39
N SER A 182 15.42 5.12 6.02
CA SER A 182 16.40 4.20 5.45
C SER A 182 15.76 2.80 5.25
N PRO A 183 16.38 1.91 4.45
CA PRO A 183 16.02 0.49 4.45
C PRO A 183 16.05 -0.15 5.84
N GLU A 184 17.05 0.18 6.68
CA GLU A 184 17.23 -0.40 8.01
C GLU A 184 16.09 -0.03 8.97
N ALA A 185 15.69 1.24 9.00
CA ALA A 185 14.57 1.69 9.84
C ALA A 185 13.27 0.99 9.44
N ARG A 186 13.05 0.85 8.13
CA ARG A 186 11.90 0.13 7.59
C ARG A 186 11.92 -1.36 7.98
N PHE A 187 13.08 -2.01 7.94
CA PHE A 187 13.22 -3.41 8.36
C PHE A 187 13.06 -3.59 9.87
N GLU A 188 13.50 -2.62 10.66
CA GLU A 188 13.27 -2.62 12.09
C GLU A 188 11.77 -2.58 12.40
N LEU A 189 10.97 -1.74 11.71
CA LEU A 189 9.52 -1.77 11.83
C LEU A 189 8.95 -3.16 11.50
N GLN A 190 9.35 -3.75 10.37
CA GLN A 190 8.90 -5.09 9.97
C GLN A 190 9.23 -6.15 11.04
N ASN A 191 10.43 -6.08 11.63
CA ASN A 191 10.85 -7.01 12.67
C ASN A 191 10.08 -6.81 13.97
N ASN A 192 9.85 -5.55 14.37
CA ASN A 192 9.06 -5.22 15.54
C ASN A 192 7.63 -5.77 15.41
N LEU A 193 6.97 -5.57 14.27
CA LEU A 193 5.64 -6.11 14.01
C LEU A 193 5.66 -7.65 14.01
N LYS A 194 6.67 -8.28 13.40
CA LYS A 194 6.80 -9.75 13.42
C LYS A 194 6.97 -10.30 14.84
N GLU A 195 7.76 -9.62 15.68
CA GLU A 195 7.99 -10.01 17.06
C GLU A 195 6.70 -9.88 17.90
N ILE A 196 5.98 -8.77 17.76
CA ILE A 196 4.67 -8.56 18.40
C ILE A 196 3.71 -9.69 17.98
N HIS A 197 3.58 -9.96 16.68
CA HIS A 197 2.72 -11.04 16.17
C HIS A 197 3.09 -12.41 16.77
N THR A 198 4.38 -12.70 16.85
CA THR A 198 4.88 -13.97 17.43
C THR A 198 4.55 -14.07 18.92
N ASN A 199 4.71 -12.97 19.66
CA ASN A 199 4.42 -12.93 21.09
C ASN A 199 2.91 -13.07 21.39
N LEU A 200 2.05 -12.43 20.59
CA LEU A 200 0.59 -12.57 20.71
C LEU A 200 0.15 -14.02 20.51
N ASN A 201 0.60 -14.67 19.44
CA ASN A 201 0.31 -16.07 19.17
C ASN A 201 0.81 -16.99 20.29
N LYS A 202 2.00 -16.71 20.84
CA LYS A 202 2.53 -17.45 21.99
C LYS A 202 1.63 -17.32 23.21
N ILE A 203 1.15 -16.10 23.52
CA ILE A 203 0.23 -15.85 24.65
C ILE A 203 -1.07 -16.65 24.47
N LEU A 204 -1.70 -16.57 23.30
CA LEU A 204 -2.96 -17.28 23.03
C LEU A 204 -2.80 -18.79 23.11
N LYS A 205 -1.72 -19.34 22.54
CA LYS A 205 -1.44 -20.78 22.60
C LYS A 205 -1.20 -21.28 24.02
N MET A 206 -0.58 -20.46 24.88
CA MET A 206 -0.41 -20.79 26.30
C MET A 206 -1.74 -20.91 27.03
N ILE A 207 -2.76 -20.17 26.60
CA ILE A 207 -4.10 -20.15 27.20
C ILE A 207 -4.94 -21.32 26.67
N GLU A 208 -4.91 -21.57 25.36
CA GLU A 208 -5.67 -22.64 24.71
C GLU A 208 -5.25 -24.05 25.16
N THR A 209 -3.98 -24.25 25.48
CA THR A 209 -3.42 -25.58 25.78
C THR A 209 -3.64 -26.03 27.23
N GLN A 210 -4.43 -25.32 28.04
CA GLN A 210 -4.64 -25.65 29.46
C GLN A 210 -5.98 -26.33 29.80
N SER A 211 -5.85 -27.41 30.58
CA SER A 211 -6.84 -28.00 31.51
C SER A 211 -6.07 -28.47 32.77
N PRO A 212 -6.64 -28.34 33.98
CA PRO A 212 -6.38 -27.29 35.00
C PRO A 212 -5.29 -27.65 36.06
N PRO A 213 -4.88 -26.75 37.00
CA PRO A 213 -5.39 -25.40 37.29
C PRO A 213 -4.35 -24.26 37.19
N ILE A 214 -4.90 -23.03 37.16
CA ILE A 214 -4.23 -21.73 37.28
C ILE A 214 -3.34 -21.74 38.54
N GLY A 215 -2.06 -22.00 38.35
CA GLY A 215 -1.03 -21.77 39.35
C GLY A 215 -0.41 -20.39 39.15
N SER A 216 0.06 -19.78 40.24
CA SER A 216 0.76 -18.48 40.22
C SER A 216 1.83 -18.38 39.14
N LYS A 217 2.56 -19.48 38.89
CA LYS A 217 3.62 -19.57 37.88
C LYS A 217 3.12 -19.44 36.44
N PHE A 218 1.91 -19.91 36.13
CA PHE A 218 1.32 -19.75 34.79
C PHE A 218 0.93 -18.30 34.55
N GLU A 219 0.19 -17.70 35.49
CA GLU A 219 -0.18 -16.29 35.40
C GLU A 219 1.05 -15.40 35.31
N GLU A 220 2.09 -15.68 36.09
CA GLU A 220 3.36 -14.97 36.03
C GLU A 220 4.02 -15.08 34.65
N ASN A 221 4.03 -16.26 34.03
CA ASN A 221 4.56 -16.43 32.68
C ASN A 221 3.75 -15.65 31.63
N VAL A 222 2.43 -15.66 31.71
CA VAL A 222 1.55 -14.88 30.82
C VAL A 222 1.79 -13.38 31.03
N ARG A 223 1.84 -12.91 32.28
CA ARG A 223 2.14 -11.51 32.62
C ARG A 223 3.50 -11.06 32.10
N ASN A 224 4.51 -11.92 32.17
CA ASN A 224 5.84 -11.62 31.62
C ASN A 224 5.80 -11.50 30.09
N CYS A 225 5.09 -12.38 29.39
CA CYS A 225 4.92 -12.28 27.93
C CYS A 225 4.11 -11.04 27.54
N LEU A 226 3.03 -10.73 28.26
CA LEU A 226 2.23 -9.50 28.07
C LEU A 226 3.10 -8.26 28.26
N ARG A 227 3.93 -8.23 29.32
CA ARG A 227 4.84 -7.11 29.58
C ARG A 227 5.84 -6.92 28.44
N GLY A 228 6.50 -7.99 27.98
CA GLY A 228 7.43 -7.92 26.85
C GLY A 228 6.75 -7.45 25.56
N THR A 229 5.55 -7.96 25.27
CA THR A 229 4.76 -7.52 24.11
C THR A 229 4.38 -6.05 24.22
N ARG A 230 3.94 -5.60 25.41
CA ARG A 230 3.57 -4.21 25.67
C ARG A 230 4.74 -3.27 25.46
N THR A 231 5.92 -3.58 26.01
CA THR A 231 7.15 -2.82 25.78
C THR A 231 7.49 -2.74 24.30
N LYS A 232 7.34 -3.84 23.55
CA LYS A 232 7.57 -3.82 22.10
C LYS A 232 6.57 -2.96 21.34
N CYS A 233 5.30 -2.97 21.74
CA CYS A 233 4.28 -2.06 21.21
C CYS A 233 4.61 -0.59 21.54
N GLU A 234 5.05 -0.30 22.77
CA GLU A 234 5.48 1.04 23.21
C GLU A 234 6.62 1.57 22.31
N GLU A 235 7.70 0.80 22.16
CA GLU A 235 8.83 1.13 21.27
C GLU A 235 8.38 1.38 19.82
N THR A 236 7.48 0.53 19.31
CA THR A 236 6.99 0.61 17.92
C THR A 236 6.13 1.84 17.71
N VAL A 237 5.24 2.16 18.66
CA VAL A 237 4.35 3.33 18.58
C VAL A 237 5.15 4.62 18.74
N GLU A 238 6.11 4.66 19.68
CA GLU A 238 6.97 5.83 19.89
C GLU A 238 7.76 6.17 18.63
N LYS A 239 8.36 5.16 18.00
CA LYS A 239 9.26 5.36 16.85
C LYS A 239 8.53 5.50 15.51
N TYR A 240 7.48 4.72 15.29
CA TYR A 240 6.85 4.56 13.98
C TYR A 240 5.36 4.90 13.95
N GLY A 241 4.76 5.31 15.08
CA GLY A 241 3.31 5.56 15.18
C GLY A 241 2.80 6.58 14.16
N GLN A 242 3.47 7.72 14.03
CA GLN A 242 3.10 8.75 13.05
C GLN A 242 3.24 8.28 11.60
N ILE A 243 4.18 7.37 11.32
CA ILE A 243 4.38 6.83 9.97
C ILE A 243 3.26 5.84 9.64
N LEU A 244 2.93 4.94 10.58
CA LEU A 244 1.82 3.98 10.41
C LEU A 244 0.47 4.68 10.22
N ASP A 245 0.22 5.77 10.95
CA ASP A 245 -1.04 6.53 10.88
C ASP A 245 -1.29 7.18 9.50
N LYS A 246 -0.22 7.47 8.74
CA LYS A 246 -0.33 7.99 7.38
C LYS A 246 -0.80 6.97 6.35
N CYS A 247 -0.74 5.67 6.66
CA CYS A 247 -1.16 4.61 5.74
C CYS A 247 -2.55 4.08 6.08
N ASP A 248 -3.49 4.17 5.14
CA ASP A 248 -4.87 3.73 5.34
C ASP A 248 -4.99 2.25 5.78
N PHE A 249 -4.10 1.38 5.32
CA PHE A 249 -4.09 -0.04 5.72
C PHE A 249 -3.63 -0.26 7.17
N PHE A 250 -2.85 0.66 7.74
CA PHE A 250 -2.23 0.49 9.05
C PHE A 250 -2.82 1.39 10.14
N LYS A 251 -3.81 2.25 9.85
CA LYS A 251 -4.49 3.10 10.85
C LYS A 251 -5.11 2.31 12.00
N ASN A 252 -5.84 1.23 11.70
CA ASN A 252 -6.43 0.38 12.73
C ASN A 252 -5.36 -0.37 13.52
N LEU A 253 -4.34 -0.91 12.84
CA LEU A 253 -3.19 -1.52 13.49
C LEU A 253 -2.49 -0.55 14.45
N HIS A 254 -2.23 0.69 14.01
CA HIS A 254 -1.66 1.75 14.84
C HIS A 254 -2.52 2.03 16.08
N THR A 255 -3.84 2.15 15.89
CA THR A 255 -4.78 2.35 16.99
C THR A 255 -4.71 1.22 18.00
N ARG A 256 -4.73 -0.04 17.55
CA ARG A 256 -4.66 -1.21 18.44
C ARG A 256 -3.31 -1.37 19.12
N LEU A 257 -2.20 -1.04 18.45
CA LEU A 257 -0.88 -1.00 19.06
C LEU A 257 -0.86 0.01 20.22
N ASN A 258 -1.41 1.21 20.02
CA ASN A 258 -1.48 2.27 21.03
C ASN A 258 -2.47 1.97 22.17
N GLU A 259 -3.55 1.22 21.91
CA GLU A 259 -4.39 0.69 22.98
C GLU A 259 -3.65 -0.38 23.80
N PHE A 260 -2.88 -1.23 23.12
CA PHE A 260 -2.13 -2.30 23.76
C PHE A 260 -1.07 -1.77 24.73
N THR A 261 -0.45 -0.62 24.44
CA THR A 261 0.50 0.03 25.37
C THR A 261 -0.12 0.40 26.72
N LYS A 262 -1.46 0.49 26.80
CA LYS A 262 -2.20 0.95 27.98
C LYS A 262 -2.85 -0.17 28.79
N ILE A 263 -2.64 -1.44 28.42
CA ILE A 263 -3.30 -2.57 29.09
C ILE A 263 -2.84 -2.72 30.54
N ASP A 264 -3.78 -3.09 31.42
CA ASP A 264 -3.47 -3.50 32.79
C ASP A 264 -3.10 -4.98 32.83
N ILE A 265 -1.79 -5.23 32.80
CA ILE A 265 -1.21 -6.58 32.84
C ILE A 265 -1.50 -7.35 34.15
N ARG A 266 -2.07 -6.71 35.19
CA ARG A 266 -2.51 -7.42 36.40
C ARG A 266 -3.80 -8.20 36.14
N SER A 267 -4.62 -7.73 35.22
CA SER A 267 -5.88 -8.35 34.83
C SER A 267 -5.70 -9.16 33.54
N VAL A 268 -5.41 -10.45 33.69
CA VAL A 268 -5.07 -11.35 32.58
C VAL A 268 -6.25 -11.48 31.59
N GLY A 269 -7.49 -11.62 32.08
CA GLY A 269 -8.68 -11.79 31.23
C GLY A 269 -8.88 -10.66 30.19
N PRO A 270 -9.06 -9.40 30.61
CA PRO A 270 -9.18 -8.25 29.70
C PRO A 270 -7.95 -8.05 28.80
N SER A 271 -6.75 -8.40 29.28
CA SER A 271 -5.53 -8.32 28.45
C SER A 271 -5.56 -9.32 27.29
N ILE A 272 -6.20 -10.49 27.46
CA ILE A 272 -6.34 -11.50 26.41
C ILE A 272 -7.28 -11.02 25.31
N GLU A 273 -8.38 -10.37 25.66
CA GLU A 273 -9.29 -9.76 24.68
C GLU A 273 -8.53 -8.76 23.80
N LYS A 274 -7.69 -7.91 24.42
CA LYS A 274 -6.81 -6.97 23.70
C LYS A 274 -5.76 -7.67 22.84
N CYS A 275 -5.24 -8.82 23.24
CA CYS A 275 -4.36 -9.63 22.38
C CYS A 275 -5.09 -10.09 21.10
N ASN A 276 -6.32 -10.59 21.22
CA ASN A 276 -7.11 -11.04 20.08
C ASN A 276 -7.44 -9.88 19.13
N GLU A 277 -7.89 -8.74 19.67
CA GLU A 277 -8.18 -7.54 18.87
C GLU A 277 -6.96 -7.09 18.07
N LEU A 278 -5.79 -6.99 18.71
CA LEU A 278 -4.56 -6.61 18.02
C LEU A 278 -4.17 -7.65 16.97
N LEU A 279 -4.25 -8.94 17.28
CA LEU A 279 -3.90 -10.02 16.35
C LEU A 279 -4.77 -9.99 15.08
N VAL A 280 -6.06 -9.66 15.20
CA VAL A 280 -6.96 -9.50 14.04
C VAL A 280 -6.48 -8.39 13.11
N GLU A 281 -6.01 -7.26 13.64
CA GLU A 281 -5.48 -6.19 12.81
C GLU A 281 -4.11 -6.53 12.21
N MET A 282 -3.31 -7.37 12.87
CA MET A 282 -2.00 -7.81 12.34
C MET A 282 -2.10 -8.69 11.09
N LYS A 283 -3.28 -9.21 10.76
CA LYS A 283 -3.54 -9.97 9.53
C LYS A 283 -3.28 -9.16 8.26
N VAL A 284 -3.38 -7.83 8.36
CA VAL A 284 -2.99 -6.92 7.28
C VAL A 284 -1.51 -7.08 6.89
N CYS A 285 -0.67 -7.57 7.81
CA CYS A 285 0.75 -7.86 7.57
C CYS A 285 1.05 -9.37 7.46
N TYR A 286 0.39 -10.19 8.28
CA TYR A 286 0.71 -11.61 8.44
C TYR A 286 -0.58 -12.44 8.48
N ASP A 287 -1.06 -12.91 7.32
CA ASP A 287 -2.06 -14.02 7.17
C ASP A 287 -2.35 -14.44 5.71
#